data_AF-A0A4Q3JMW0-F1
#
_entry.id   AF-A0A4Q3JMW0-F1
#
_cell.length_a   1.000
_cell.length_b   1.000
_cell.length_c   1.000
_cell.angle_alpha   90.00
_cell.angle_beta   90.00
_cell.angle_gamma   90.00
#
_symmetry.space_group_name_H-M   'P 1'
#
loop_
_entity.id
_entity.type
_entity.pdbx_description
1 polymer ?
#
loop_
_entity_poly.entity_id
_entity_poly.type
_entity_poly.pdbx_seq_one_letter_code
_entity_poly.pdbx_strand_id
1 'polypeptide(L)' 'FCIADDIHDLAVHVLAHRVRLAAHAEGYIPTREEAESTVRDVVARIPVPL' A
#
# COMPACT_ATOMS: atom_id res chain seq x y z
N PHE A 1 -0.54 -3.86 23.06
CA PHE A 1 -0.03 -5.07 22.40
C PHE A 1 -0.22 -4.85 20.91
N CYS A 2 0.76 -5.18 20.09
CA CYS A 2 0.69 -5.05 18.63
C CYS A 2 1.29 -6.31 18.03
N ILE A 3 0.56 -6.93 17.10
CA ILE A 3 0.99 -8.08 16.31
C ILE A 3 1.13 -7.68 14.85
N ALA A 4 1.79 -8.52 14.06
CA ALA A 4 2.09 -8.21 12.67
C ALA A 4 0.81 -8.02 11.82
N ASP A 5 -0.28 -8.74 12.13
CA ASP A 5 -1.59 -8.56 11.50
C ASP A 5 -2.15 -7.14 11.69
N ASP A 6 -2.00 -6.55 12.88
CA ASP A 6 -2.50 -5.18 13.15
C ASP A 6 -1.85 -4.16 12.18
N ILE A 7 -0.58 -4.36 11.84
CA ILE A 7 0.15 -3.51 10.90
C ILE A 7 -0.28 -3.81 9.46
N HIS A 8 -0.49 -5.08 9.14
CA HIS A 8 -0.92 -5.53 7.81
C HIS A 8 -2.28 -4.93 7.45
N ASP A 9 -3.23 -4.95 8.39
CA ASP A 9 -4.58 -4.40 8.23
C ASP A 9 -4.57 -2.87 8.02
N LEU A 10 -3.63 -2.16 8.63
CA LEU A 10 -3.52 -0.70 8.51
C LEU A 10 -2.74 -0.25 7.26
N ALA A 11 -1.95 -1.13 6.64
CA ALA A 11 -0.97 -0.77 5.62
C ALA A 11 -1.58 0.00 4.44
N VAL A 12 -2.73 -0.44 3.90
CA VAL A 12 -3.40 0.24 2.78
C VAL A 12 -3.80 1.66 3.18
N HIS A 13 -4.44 1.82 4.33
CA HIS A 13 -4.96 3.11 4.79
C HIS A 13 -3.83 4.13 5.07
N VAL A 14 -2.69 3.67 5.63
CA VAL A 14 -1.60 4.56 6.02
C VAL A 14 -0.57 4.80 4.92
N LEU A 15 -0.50 3.94 3.89
CA LEU A 15 0.49 4.06 2.82
C LEU A 15 -0.09 4.56 1.49
N ALA A 16 -1.39 4.39 1.20
CA ALA A 16 -1.93 4.73 -0.12
C ALA A 16 -1.73 6.21 -0.52
N HIS A 17 -1.69 7.12 0.45
CA HIS A 17 -1.43 8.54 0.21
C HIS A 17 0.07 8.92 0.24
N ARG A 18 0.96 7.94 0.47
CA ARG A 18 2.41 8.12 0.58
C ARG A 18 3.19 7.45 -0.54
N VAL A 19 2.56 6.57 -1.31
CA VAL A 19 3.18 5.90 -2.45
C VAL A 19 3.21 6.82 -3.67
N ARG A 20 4.32 6.75 -4.42
CA ARG A 20 4.46 7.45 -5.71
C ARG A 20 4.71 6.41 -6.79
N LEU A 21 3.77 6.28 -7.72
CA LEU A 21 3.91 5.36 -8.84
C LEU A 21 4.96 5.89 -9.83
N ALA A 22 5.66 4.98 -10.52
CA ALA A 22 6.69 5.35 -11.50
C ALA A 22 6.13 6.25 -12.62
N ALA A 23 4.90 5.98 -13.08
CA ALA A 23 4.19 6.79 -14.06
C ALA A 23 4.00 8.25 -13.62
N HIS A 24 4.08 8.57 -12.32
CA HIS A 24 4.04 9.94 -11.82
C HIS A 24 5.23 10.78 -12.31
N ALA A 25 6.36 10.16 -12.69
CA ALA A 25 7.47 10.86 -13.35
C ALA A 25 7.09 11.39 -14.75
N GLU A 26 6.09 10.79 -15.39
CA GLU A 26 5.62 11.11 -16.73
C GLU A 26 4.39 12.05 -16.72
N GLY A 27 4.06 12.60 -15.54
CA GLY A 27 2.94 13.53 -15.37
C GLY A 27 1.59 12.87 -15.07
N TYR A 28 1.55 11.54 -14.97
CA TYR A 28 0.35 10.83 -14.57
C TYR A 28 0.05 11.00 -13.07
N ILE A 29 -1.20 11.32 -12.73
CA ILE A 29 -1.65 11.46 -11.35
C ILE A 29 -2.55 10.26 -11.05
N PRO A 30 -2.10 9.29 -10.23
CA PRO A 30 -2.92 8.14 -9.89
C PRO A 30 -4.12 8.58 -9.05
N THR A 31 -5.25 7.92 -9.30
CA THR A 31 -6.40 7.99 -8.41
C THR A 31 -6.07 7.34 -7.07
N ARG A 32 -6.88 7.66 -6.06
CA ARG A 32 -6.80 7.02 -4.75
C ARG A 32 -6.93 5.49 -4.84
N GLU A 33 -7.86 5.02 -5.65
CA GLU A 33 -8.14 3.58 -5.84
C GLU A 33 -6.93 2.85 -6.42
N GLU A 34 -6.26 3.44 -7.42
CA GLU A 34 -5.05 2.86 -8.01
C GLU A 34 -3.89 2.79 -7.01
N ALA A 35 -3.75 3.81 -6.16
CA ALA A 35 -2.75 3.81 -5.10
C ALA A 35 -3.07 2.75 -4.02
N GLU A 36 -4.32 2.62 -3.60
CA GLU A 36 -4.77 1.60 -2.65
C GLU A 36 -4.59 0.18 -3.21
N SER A 37 -4.94 -0.03 -4.48
CA SER A 37 -4.76 -1.30 -5.19
C SER A 37 -3.29 -1.68 -5.25
N THR A 38 -2.41 -0.74 -5.60
CA THR A 38 -0.96 -0.97 -5.63
C THR A 38 -0.42 -1.38 -4.25
N VAL A 39 -0.84 -0.70 -3.18
CA VAL A 39 -0.39 -1.08 -1.82
C VAL A 39 -0.92 -2.45 -1.45
N ARG A 40 -2.18 -2.77 -1.76
CA ARG A 40 -2.78 -4.09 -1.48
C ARG A 40 -2.00 -5.21 -2.16
N ASP A 41 -1.62 -5.02 -3.42
CA ASP A 41 -0.83 -5.98 -4.19
C ASP A 41 0.58 -6.22 -3.62
N VAL A 42 1.20 -5.17 -3.07
CA VAL A 42 2.50 -5.28 -2.40
C VAL A 42 2.35 -6.02 -1.07
N VAL A 43 1.40 -5.59 -0.25
CA VAL A 43 1.15 -6.12 1.10
C VAL A 43 0.77 -7.60 1.04
N ALA A 44 -0.02 -8.02 0.05
CA ALA A 44 -0.40 -9.42 -0.16
C ALA A 44 0.78 -10.36 -0.46
N ARG A 45 1.95 -9.83 -0.86
CA ARG A 45 3.17 -10.61 -1.14
C ARG A 45 4.08 -10.72 0.07
N ILE A 46 3.79 -10.00 1.15
CA ILE A 46 4.60 -9.99 2.37
C ILE A 46 3.98 -10.99 3.36
N PRO A 47 4.64 -12.12 3.64
CA PRO A 47 4.12 -13.09 4.60
C PRO A 47 4.12 -12.49 6.02
N VAL A 48 3.05 -12.73 6.75
CA VAL A 48 2.95 -12.43 8.19
C VAL A 48 3.50 -13.64 8.96
N PRO A 49 4.55 -13.50 9.79
CA PRO A 49 5.04 -14.59 10.62
C PRO A 49 3.98 -15.02 11.63
N LEU A 50 3.72 -16.32 11.68
CA LEU A 50 2.86 -16.96 12.69
C LEU A 50 3.62 -17.17 14.00
#